data_AF-A0AAU6H3Q5-F1
#
_entry.id   AF-A0AAU6H3Q5-F1
#
_cell.length_a   1.000
_cell.length_b   1.000
_cell.length_c   1.000
_cell.angle_alpha   90.00
_cell.angle_beta   90.00
_cell.angle_gamma   90.00
#
_symmetry.space_group_name_H-M   'P 1'
#
loop_
_entity.id
_entity.type
_entity.pdbx_description
1 polymer ?
#
loop_
_entity_poly.entity_id
_entity_poly.type
_entity_poly.pdbx_seq_one_letter_code
_entity_poly.pdbx_strand_id
1 'polypeptide(L)'
;MPATLLAARTSPDTSAERDLLATLRMTGAERTVALYASDMPTGFSWSRGITPQVIAWVVQGVDRLGFEDVYRSGVEAQHYRVLRLAGQVSTAARRWFRGRFPDRARLDCVEQANAMLTFRLGDYEPVSGYVGDDTFRVYRAYGDDVDEVGV
;
A
#
# COMPACT_ATOMS: atom_id res chain seq x y z
N MET A 1 -24.26 42.98 -15.71
CA MET A 1 -23.38 42.31 -14.74
C MET A 1 -23.33 40.83 -15.09
N PRO A 2 -22.17 40.23 -15.42
CA PRO A 2 -22.11 38.80 -15.66
C PRO A 2 -22.05 38.05 -14.32
N ALA A 3 -22.87 37.02 -14.17
CA ALA A 3 -22.90 36.14 -13.00
C ALA A 3 -21.73 35.16 -13.08
N THR A 4 -20.80 35.25 -12.14
CA THR A 4 -19.72 34.27 -11.98
C THR A 4 -20.33 32.99 -11.38
N LEU A 5 -20.41 31.93 -12.17
CA LEU A 5 -20.70 30.58 -11.69
C LEU A 5 -19.54 30.14 -10.78
N LEU A 6 -19.75 30.24 -9.47
CA LEU A 6 -18.92 29.57 -8.47
C LEU A 6 -19.15 28.07 -8.64
N ALA A 7 -18.26 27.41 -9.40
CA ALA A 7 -18.16 25.96 -9.38
C ALA A 7 -17.93 25.54 -7.93
N ALA A 8 -18.90 24.81 -7.37
CA ALA A 8 -18.76 24.20 -6.07
C ALA A 8 -17.49 23.33 -6.13
N ARG A 9 -16.46 23.73 -5.36
CA ARG A 9 -15.35 22.83 -5.07
C ARG A 9 -15.97 21.68 -4.29
N THR A 10 -16.24 20.58 -4.96
CA THR A 10 -16.46 19.28 -4.33
C THR A 10 -15.29 19.07 -3.39
N SER A 11 -15.54 19.11 -2.08
CA SER A 11 -14.58 18.64 -1.09
C SER A 11 -14.09 17.27 -1.54
N PRO A 12 -12.77 17.01 -1.54
CA PRO A 12 -12.29 15.68 -1.81
C PRO A 12 -12.98 14.71 -0.85
N ASP A 13 -13.39 13.57 -1.40
CA ASP A 13 -14.10 12.55 -0.67
C ASP A 13 -13.19 12.02 0.45
N THR A 14 -13.39 12.50 1.67
CA THR A 14 -12.51 12.23 2.81
C THR A 14 -12.29 10.74 3.06
N SER A 15 -13.19 9.87 2.56
CA SER A 15 -13.03 8.42 2.62
C SER A 15 -11.93 7.92 1.70
N ALA A 16 -11.90 8.34 0.43
CA ALA A 16 -10.93 7.88 -0.55
C ALA A 16 -9.50 8.32 -0.17
N GLU A 17 -9.36 9.54 0.37
CA GLU A 17 -8.08 10.00 0.91
C GLU A 17 -7.64 9.21 2.15
N ARG A 18 -8.57 8.89 3.06
CA ARG A 18 -8.28 8.02 4.21
C ARG A 18 -7.84 6.63 3.78
N ASP A 19 -8.51 6.03 2.80
CA ASP A 19 -8.20 4.70 2.27
C ASP A 19 -6.82 4.69 1.57
N LEU A 20 -6.52 5.74 0.82
CA LEU A 20 -5.20 5.96 0.23
C LEU A 20 -4.11 6.08 1.31
N LEU A 21 -4.31 6.92 2.32
CA LEU A 21 -3.35 7.11 3.41
C LEU A 21 -3.14 5.83 4.23
N ALA A 22 -4.21 5.10 4.51
CA ALA A 22 -4.13 3.79 5.16
C ALA A 22 -3.28 2.83 4.32
N THR A 23 -3.55 2.76 3.01
CA THR A 23 -2.82 1.88 2.08
C THR A 23 -1.35 2.28 1.91
N LEU A 24 -1.04 3.58 1.93
CA LEU A 24 0.34 4.11 1.90
C LEU A 24 1.15 3.69 3.12
N ARG A 25 0.51 3.65 4.29
CA ARG A 25 1.17 3.26 5.57
C ARG A 25 1.42 1.76 5.68
N MET A 26 0.72 0.95 4.88
CA MET A 26 0.90 -0.50 4.89
C MET A 26 2.19 -0.92 4.17
N THR A 27 2.85 -1.95 4.70
CA THR A 27 3.95 -2.59 3.99
C THR A 27 3.43 -3.36 2.78
N GLY A 28 4.31 -3.64 1.82
CA GLY A 28 3.97 -4.49 0.68
C GLY A 28 3.44 -5.86 1.13
N ALA A 29 4.01 -6.46 2.18
CA ALA A 29 3.57 -7.75 2.68
C ALA A 29 2.15 -7.70 3.28
N GLU A 30 1.82 -6.65 4.04
CA GLU A 30 0.46 -6.40 4.55
C GLU A 30 -0.54 -6.22 3.43
N ARG A 31 -0.21 -5.43 2.40
CA ARG A 31 -1.08 -5.24 1.22
C ARG A 31 -1.32 -6.56 0.49
N THR A 32 -0.30 -7.41 0.35
CA THR A 32 -0.44 -8.75 -0.23
C THR A 32 -1.41 -9.62 0.57
N VAL A 33 -1.31 -9.63 1.91
CA VAL A 33 -2.22 -10.38 2.78
C VAL A 33 -3.66 -9.88 2.63
N ALA A 34 -3.86 -8.56 2.68
CA ALA A 34 -5.16 -7.95 2.55
C ALA A 34 -5.80 -8.25 1.18
N LEU A 35 -5.05 -8.04 0.09
CA LEU A 35 -5.50 -8.39 -1.26
C LEU A 35 -5.82 -9.87 -1.42
N TYR A 36 -5.08 -10.75 -0.74
CA TYR A 36 -5.37 -12.18 -0.78
C TYR A 36 -6.71 -12.54 -0.13
N ALA A 37 -7.17 -11.78 0.86
CA ALA A 37 -8.46 -12.00 1.53
C ALA A 37 -9.64 -11.22 0.93
N SER A 38 -9.38 -10.31 -0.01
CA SER A 38 -10.41 -9.48 -0.65
C SER A 38 -11.18 -10.22 -1.76
N ASP A 39 -12.15 -9.55 -2.37
CA ASP A 39 -12.85 -10.07 -3.56
C ASP A 39 -12.07 -9.84 -4.87
N MET A 40 -10.78 -9.49 -4.80
CA MET A 40 -9.98 -9.37 -6.01
C MET A 40 -10.00 -10.69 -6.81
N PRO A 41 -10.36 -10.66 -8.11
CA PRO A 41 -10.44 -11.87 -8.92
C PRO A 41 -9.07 -12.55 -9.08
N THR A 42 -9.04 -13.89 -9.07
CA THR A 42 -7.81 -14.69 -9.30
C THR A 42 -7.22 -14.52 -10.71
N GLY A 43 -8.02 -14.06 -11.67
CA GLY A 43 -7.59 -13.73 -13.04
C GLY A 43 -7.44 -12.23 -13.30
N PHE A 44 -7.29 -11.42 -12.24
CA PHE A 44 -7.16 -9.97 -12.36
C PHE A 44 -5.95 -9.58 -13.23
N SER A 45 -6.18 -8.66 -14.16
CA SER A 45 -5.13 -8.02 -14.96
C SER A 45 -5.19 -6.51 -14.78
N TRP A 46 -4.01 -5.90 -14.68
CA TRP A 46 -3.91 -4.46 -14.43
C TRP A 46 -4.37 -3.65 -15.64
N SER A 47 -5.23 -2.65 -15.42
CA SER A 47 -5.69 -1.72 -16.45
C SER A 47 -5.59 -0.25 -15.98
N ARG A 48 -5.72 0.69 -16.92
CA ARG A 48 -5.66 2.12 -16.59
C ARG A 48 -6.85 2.51 -15.72
N GLY A 49 -6.60 3.27 -14.66
CA GLY A 49 -7.65 3.78 -13.75
C GLY A 49 -8.08 2.80 -12.67
N ILE A 50 -7.48 1.61 -12.59
CA ILE A 50 -7.87 0.57 -11.62
C ILE A 50 -7.33 0.82 -10.20
N THR A 51 -6.40 1.76 -10.01
CA THR A 51 -5.73 2.02 -8.72
C THR A 51 -6.71 2.19 -7.55
N PRO A 52 -7.79 3.01 -7.64
CA PRO A 52 -8.73 3.16 -6.54
C PRO A 52 -9.47 1.85 -6.21
N GLN A 53 -9.75 1.01 -7.21
CA GLN A 53 -10.39 -0.29 -6.99
C GLN A 53 -9.45 -1.26 -6.25
N VAL A 54 -8.15 -1.25 -6.58
CA VAL A 54 -7.16 -2.07 -5.89
C VAL A 54 -6.99 -1.61 -4.44
N ILE A 55 -7.01 -0.29 -4.19
CA ILE A 55 -7.03 0.28 -2.83
C ILE A 55 -8.29 -0.19 -2.08
N ALA A 56 -9.46 -0.11 -2.70
CA ALA A 56 -10.70 -0.58 -2.09
C ALA A 56 -10.64 -2.08 -1.74
N TRP A 57 -10.00 -2.91 -2.57
CA TRP A 57 -9.76 -4.31 -2.24
C TRP A 57 -8.76 -4.52 -1.09
N VAL A 58 -7.73 -3.67 -0.96
CA VAL A 58 -6.85 -3.70 0.22
C VAL A 58 -7.66 -3.41 1.47
N VAL A 59 -8.44 -2.32 1.48
CA VAL A 59 -9.30 -1.94 2.62
C VAL A 59 -10.29 -3.05 2.96
N GLN A 60 -10.97 -3.60 1.95
CA GLN A 60 -11.88 -4.73 2.12
C GLN A 60 -11.19 -5.95 2.75
N GLY A 61 -9.96 -6.23 2.34
CA GLY A 61 -9.15 -7.31 2.93
C GLY A 61 -8.81 -7.08 4.40
N VAL A 62 -8.49 -5.83 4.75
CA VAL A 62 -8.28 -5.41 6.15
C VAL A 62 -9.57 -5.54 6.96
N ASP A 63 -10.71 -5.11 6.42
CA ASP A 63 -12.01 -5.21 7.12
C ASP A 63 -12.41 -6.65 7.40
N ARG A 64 -12.07 -7.59 6.50
CA ARG A 64 -12.39 -9.02 6.65
C ARG A 64 -11.53 -9.74 7.68
N LEU A 65 -10.25 -9.42 7.72
CA LEU A 65 -9.28 -10.09 8.59
C LEU A 65 -9.11 -9.37 9.93
N GLY A 66 -9.35 -8.06 9.95
CA GLY A 66 -8.89 -7.18 11.01
C GLY A 66 -7.44 -6.74 10.80
N PHE A 67 -7.13 -5.52 11.24
CA PHE A 67 -5.80 -4.91 11.11
C PHE A 67 -4.69 -5.75 11.75
N GLU A 68 -4.91 -6.26 12.96
CA GLU A 68 -3.91 -7.03 13.71
C GLU A 68 -3.50 -8.31 12.97
N ASP A 69 -4.47 -9.02 12.38
CA ASP A 69 -4.19 -10.24 11.63
C ASP A 69 -3.48 -9.96 10.31
N VAL A 70 -3.80 -8.84 9.65
CA VAL A 70 -3.05 -8.38 8.46
C VAL A 70 -1.61 -8.02 8.83
N TYR A 71 -1.41 -7.26 9.89
CA TYR A 71 -0.10 -6.85 10.39
C TYR A 71 0.77 -8.07 10.72
N ARG A 72 0.27 -8.96 11.60
CA ARG A 72 0.98 -10.18 12.01
C ARG A 72 1.28 -11.11 10.83
N SER A 73 0.29 -11.36 9.96
CA SER A 73 0.49 -12.18 8.76
C SER A 73 1.48 -11.55 7.80
N GLY A 74 1.48 -10.21 7.69
CA GLY A 74 2.41 -9.46 6.85
C GLY A 74 3.86 -9.63 7.31
N VAL A 75 4.11 -9.50 8.61
CA VAL A 75 5.42 -9.73 9.21
C VAL A 75 5.89 -11.17 8.96
N GLU A 76 5.04 -12.16 9.19
CA GLU A 76 5.38 -13.58 8.98
C GLU A 76 5.64 -13.90 7.49
N ALA A 77 4.84 -13.32 6.58
CA ALA A 77 5.03 -13.47 5.13
C ALA A 77 6.33 -12.82 4.66
N GLN A 78 6.67 -11.64 5.18
CA GLN A 78 7.93 -10.96 4.87
C GLN A 78 9.12 -11.76 5.40
N HIS A 79 9.03 -12.27 6.62
CA HIS A 79 10.07 -13.11 7.21
C HIS A 79 10.29 -14.39 6.37
N TYR A 80 9.22 -15.06 5.96
CA TYR A 80 9.29 -16.21 5.05
C TYR A 80 10.00 -15.86 3.73
N ARG A 81 9.69 -14.69 3.14
CA ARG A 81 10.31 -14.24 1.89
C ARG A 81 11.82 -14.04 2.04
N VAL A 82 12.27 -13.44 3.15
CA VAL A 82 13.69 -13.26 3.47
C VAL A 82 14.39 -14.62 3.62
N LEU A 83 13.82 -15.53 4.41
CA LEU A 83 14.37 -16.88 4.57
C LEU A 83 14.44 -17.64 3.23
N ARG A 84 13.44 -17.47 2.37
CA ARG A 84 13.41 -18.08 1.03
C ARG A 84 14.55 -17.60 0.17
N LEU A 85 14.81 -16.30 0.15
CA LEU A 85 15.91 -15.71 -0.62
C LEU A 85 17.28 -16.15 -0.09
N ALA A 86 17.40 -16.35 1.23
CA ALA A 86 18.62 -16.85 1.85
C ALA A 86 18.81 -18.38 1.74
N GLY A 87 17.83 -19.12 1.22
CA GLY A 87 17.86 -20.59 1.19
C GLY A 87 17.69 -21.25 2.57
N GLN A 88 17.15 -20.54 3.56
CA GLN A 88 17.09 -20.92 4.97
C GLN A 88 15.66 -21.23 5.47
N VAL A 89 14.73 -21.56 4.57
CA VAL A 89 13.33 -21.82 4.93
C VAL A 89 13.20 -23.12 5.72
N SER A 90 12.78 -23.00 6.99
CA SER A 90 12.41 -24.16 7.81
C SER A 90 11.14 -24.84 7.30
N THR A 91 10.97 -26.12 7.65
CA THR A 91 9.75 -26.88 7.35
C THR A 91 8.51 -26.26 7.99
N ALA A 92 8.64 -25.72 9.21
CA ALA A 92 7.58 -25.02 9.91
C ALA A 92 7.16 -23.74 9.17
N ALA A 93 8.11 -22.90 8.76
CA ALA A 93 7.83 -21.68 8.01
C ALA A 93 7.15 -21.99 6.65
N ARG A 94 7.59 -23.06 5.97
CA ARG A 94 6.95 -23.53 4.74
C ARG A 94 5.52 -24.04 4.95
N ARG A 95 5.26 -24.76 6.04
CA ARG A 95 3.91 -25.23 6.39
C ARG A 95 3.00 -24.05 6.70
N TRP A 96 3.46 -23.10 7.52
CA TRP A 96 2.71 -21.90 7.83
C TRP A 96 2.35 -21.12 6.56
N PHE A 97 3.33 -20.86 5.68
CA PHE A 97 3.11 -20.09 4.46
C PHE A 97 2.09 -20.75 3.53
N ARG A 98 2.17 -22.07 3.35
CA ARG A 98 1.17 -22.83 2.56
C ARG A 98 -0.21 -22.87 3.20
N GLY A 99 -0.28 -22.87 4.54
CA GLY A 99 -1.55 -22.77 5.26
C GLY A 99 -2.20 -21.39 5.08
N ARG A 100 -1.39 -20.32 5.11
CA ARG A 100 -1.88 -18.95 4.94
C ARG A 100 -2.28 -18.64 3.50
N PHE A 101 -1.52 -19.18 2.54
CA PHE A 101 -1.71 -18.96 1.10
C PHE A 101 -1.85 -20.31 0.36
N PRO A 102 -2.99 -21.01 0.51
CA PRO A 102 -3.18 -22.33 -0.08
C PRO A 102 -3.30 -22.31 -1.61
N ASP A 103 -3.92 -21.27 -2.19
CA ASP A 103 -4.00 -21.05 -3.63
C ASP A 103 -2.80 -20.24 -4.11
N ARG A 104 -1.89 -20.89 -4.85
CA ARG A 104 -0.68 -20.26 -5.38
C ARG A 104 -0.96 -19.33 -6.55
N ALA A 105 -1.93 -19.64 -7.42
CA ALA A 105 -2.26 -18.81 -8.57
C ALA A 105 -2.85 -17.47 -8.11
N ARG A 106 -3.72 -17.51 -7.10
CA ARG A 106 -4.20 -16.31 -6.42
C ARG A 106 -3.08 -15.52 -5.78
N LEU A 107 -2.13 -16.21 -5.11
CA LEU A 107 -0.98 -15.54 -4.50
C LEU A 107 -0.12 -14.81 -5.54
N ASP A 108 0.17 -15.46 -6.67
CA ASP A 108 0.94 -14.84 -7.75
C ASP A 108 0.21 -13.61 -8.33
N CYS A 109 -1.11 -13.70 -8.53
CA CYS A 109 -1.94 -12.59 -8.99
C CYS A 109 -1.92 -11.39 -8.01
N VAL A 110 -2.06 -11.63 -6.70
CA VAL A 110 -2.00 -10.54 -5.69
C VAL A 110 -0.61 -9.95 -5.57
N GLU A 111 0.46 -10.75 -5.72
CA GLU A 111 1.84 -10.25 -5.71
C GLU A 111 2.08 -9.31 -6.89
N GLN A 112 1.56 -9.64 -8.08
CA GLN A 112 1.63 -8.78 -9.27
C GLN A 112 0.81 -7.49 -9.10
N ALA A 113 -0.43 -7.59 -8.62
CA ALA A 113 -1.28 -6.43 -8.37
C ALA A 113 -0.66 -5.48 -7.34
N ASN A 114 -0.10 -6.02 -6.26
CA ASN A 114 0.57 -5.24 -5.22
C ASN A 114 1.87 -4.58 -5.71
N ALA A 115 2.63 -5.25 -6.57
CA ALA A 115 3.83 -4.65 -7.17
C ALA A 115 3.46 -3.42 -8.02
N MET A 116 2.42 -3.54 -8.86
CA MET A 116 1.90 -2.42 -9.65
C MET A 116 1.31 -1.33 -8.78
N LEU A 117 0.57 -1.68 -7.72
CA LEU A 117 0.05 -0.72 -6.76
C LEU A 117 1.19 0.05 -6.09
N THR A 118 2.25 -0.64 -5.65
CA THR A 118 3.42 0.00 -5.02
C THR A 118 4.06 1.02 -5.97
N PHE A 119 4.25 0.67 -7.24
CA PHE A 119 4.73 1.61 -8.25
C PHE A 119 3.82 2.84 -8.37
N ARG A 120 2.50 2.65 -8.40
CA ARG A 120 1.51 3.74 -8.47
C ARG A 120 1.43 4.59 -7.21
N LEU A 121 1.63 4.00 -6.04
CA LEU A 121 1.66 4.74 -4.78
C LEU A 121 2.88 5.67 -4.70
N GLY A 122 3.97 5.36 -5.42
CA GLY A 122 5.09 6.28 -5.61
C GLY A 122 4.71 7.60 -6.29
N ASP A 123 3.61 7.65 -7.04
CA ASP A 123 3.07 8.90 -7.60
C ASP A 123 2.51 9.83 -6.49
N TYR A 124 2.29 9.30 -5.28
CA TYR A 124 1.71 10.01 -4.13
C TYR A 124 2.70 10.19 -2.97
N GLU A 125 3.87 9.55 -3.00
CA GLU A 125 4.95 9.88 -2.08
C GLU A 125 5.53 11.25 -2.45
N PRO A 126 5.77 12.16 -1.49
CA PRO A 126 6.45 13.41 -1.80
C PRO A 126 7.85 13.07 -2.36
N VAL A 127 8.08 13.44 -3.62
CA VAL A 127 9.39 13.31 -4.27
C VAL A 127 10.41 13.97 -3.34
N SER A 128 11.37 13.20 -2.82
CA SER A 128 12.56 13.79 -2.23
C SER A 128 13.31 14.51 -3.36
N GLY A 129 12.97 15.77 -3.58
CA GLY A 129 13.62 16.61 -4.56
C GLY A 129 15.03 16.92 -4.08
N TYR A 130 16.00 16.68 -4.95
CA TYR A 130 17.33 17.28 -4.83
C TYR A 130 17.14 18.80 -4.86
N VAL A 131 17.32 19.47 -3.73
CA VAL A 131 17.56 20.93 -3.74
C VAL A 131 19.05 21.06 -4.02
N GLY A 132 19.40 21.82 -5.06
CA GLY A 132 20.76 21.94 -5.60
C GLY A 132 21.78 22.68 -4.71
N ASP A 133 21.75 22.44 -3.41
CA ASP A 133 22.91 22.63 -2.54
C ASP A 133 23.43 21.23 -2.17
N ASP A 134 24.74 21.00 -2.18
CA ASP A 134 25.36 19.69 -2.01
C ASP A 134 25.16 19.03 -0.61
N THR A 135 24.06 19.32 0.08
CA THR A 135 23.71 18.74 1.37
C THR A 135 22.58 17.72 1.20
N PHE A 136 22.89 16.42 1.32
CA PHE A 136 21.86 15.39 1.49
C PHE A 136 21.06 15.67 2.77
N ARG A 137 19.87 16.27 2.64
CA ARG A 137 18.89 16.37 3.74
C ARG A 137 17.64 15.57 3.38
N VAL A 138 17.39 14.52 4.14
CA VAL A 138 16.16 13.74 4.09
C VAL A 138 15.07 14.55 4.82
N TYR A 139 14.21 15.23 4.07
CA TYR A 139 13.01 15.83 4.65
C TYR A 139 11.95 14.74 4.81
N ARG A 140 11.81 14.23 6.04
CA ARG A 140 10.66 13.43 6.43
C ARG A 140 9.52 14.42 6.71
N ALA A 141 8.74 14.74 5.68
CA ALA A 141 7.57 15.60 5.82
C ALA A 141 6.47 14.85 6.62
N TYR A 142 6.55 14.90 7.94
CA TYR A 142 5.36 14.84 8.77
C TYR A 142 4.80 16.27 8.83
N GLY A 143 3.49 16.40 8.58
CA GLY A 143 2.80 17.68 8.55
C GLY A 143 2.90 18.45 9.86
N ASP A 144 2.69 19.76 9.74
CA ASP A 144 2.63 20.77 10.81
C ASP A 144 3.81 20.77 11.78
N ASP A 145 4.85 21.53 11.41
CA ASP A 145 5.57 22.46 12.31
C ASP A 145 6.59 23.21 11.45
N VAL A 146 6.13 24.27 10.76
CA VAL A 146 7.03 25.34 10.31
C VAL A 146 7.16 26.30 11.48
N ASP A 147 7.88 25.87 12.52
CA ASP A 147 8.35 26.81 13.52
C ASP A 147 9.53 27.58 12.91
N GLU A 148 9.29 28.89 12.78
CA GLU A 148 10.25 29.92 12.42
C GLU A 148 11.59 29.70 13.10
N VAL A 149 12.63 29.44 12.32
CA VAL A 149 14.01 29.62 12.80
C VAL A 149 14.31 31.11 12.74
N GLY A 150 14.13 31.78 13.87
CA GLY A 150 14.66 33.11 14.10
C GLY A 150 16.18 33.14 13.88
N VAL A 151 16.58 34.15 13.10
CA VAL A 151 17.91 34.73 12.80
C VAL A 151 19.13 34.09 13.48
#